data_AF-A0A1Q9E9I4-F1
#
_entry.id   AF-A0A1Q9E9I4-F1
#
_cell.length_a   1.000
_cell.length_b   1.000
_cell.length_c   1.000
_cell.angle_alpha   90.00
_cell.angle_beta   90.00
_cell.angle_gamma   90.00
#
_symmetry.space_group_name_H-M   'P 1'
#
loop_
_entity.id
_entity.type
_entity.pdbx_description
1 polymer ?
#
loop_
_entity_poly.entity_id
_entity_poly.type
_entity_poly.pdbx_seq_one_letter_code
_entity_poly.pdbx_strand_id
1 'polypeptide(L)'
;MARSPIMQLALLVLSLRIVGATQSNLQSFTVFSDPIFLRKGEVHNRYVYPKKLPDEIVQKFAGKTMHLKSVDLDIVLVNNKTGEKVPAPLYMTYNHHHALLLGKTDGLMKLYNYSKDKDPLDPHSSPDQTAKHRGCAMKRKSFEALLAAALPESQRGDISVFGGASGAEYRGTPNRLAGPYTYDVKNPESFMVLMHFINSHGVPEDQKLWECPCTSRSNINVTNGTIDGKKPIAFQCSQQLLDQGNTGCSLATYEGGYRCCEHGVFLTEELPGPDSPVDQIETKFTFEYYELDAPETKVARPTNQPSCCDATAGYLINSSSQFANLEYDVPKCADGTPPDQCVHVIESVEYFDADGTHHGEDEEFELVHAWGHQHVAGLGLELYRVSTNELLCQTRPKYGTGVQAGDERGFVVGIPPCVWGPPPLSPPPKIRRYEHLRTVARYNASERHHGVMSLWLLTSASLKPGSARVEFQI
;
A
#
# COMPACT_ATOMS: atom_id res chain seq x y z
N MET A 1 61.60 -54.07 -31.11
CA MET A 1 61.56 -52.78 -30.42
C MET A 1 60.11 -52.39 -30.21
N ALA A 2 59.76 -52.17 -28.94
CA ALA A 2 58.39 -52.08 -28.44
C ALA A 2 57.62 -50.86 -28.98
N ARG A 3 56.32 -51.04 -29.26
CA ARG A 3 55.32 -49.97 -29.21
C ARG A 3 54.13 -50.45 -28.40
N SER A 4 53.90 -49.74 -27.31
CA SER A 4 52.86 -49.93 -26.29
C SER A 4 51.48 -49.51 -26.82
N PRO A 5 50.36 -50.15 -26.42
CA PRO A 5 49.02 -49.63 -26.66
C PRO A 5 48.58 -48.68 -25.54
N ILE A 6 48.05 -47.53 -25.92
CA ILE A 6 47.45 -46.55 -25.00
C ILE A 6 46.07 -47.07 -24.57
N MET A 7 45.91 -47.25 -23.27
CA MET A 7 44.69 -47.67 -22.59
C MET A 7 43.80 -46.43 -22.37
N GLN A 8 42.65 -46.35 -23.04
CA GLN A 8 41.64 -45.31 -22.78
C GLN A 8 40.89 -45.64 -21.49
N LEU A 9 41.06 -44.77 -20.48
CA LEU A 9 40.32 -44.81 -19.23
C LEU A 9 38.97 -44.11 -19.44
N ALA A 10 37.87 -44.86 -19.45
CA ALA A 10 36.52 -44.31 -19.46
C ALA A 10 36.19 -43.82 -18.04
N LEU A 11 36.11 -42.49 -17.86
CA LEU A 11 35.65 -41.86 -16.64
C LEU A 11 34.12 -41.97 -16.57
N LEU A 12 33.61 -42.84 -15.70
CA LEU A 12 32.19 -42.95 -15.39
C LEU A 12 31.81 -41.78 -14.47
N VAL A 13 31.33 -40.67 -15.04
CA VAL A 13 30.78 -39.55 -14.26
C VAL A 13 29.39 -39.96 -13.77
N LEU A 14 29.30 -40.38 -12.50
CA LEU A 14 28.04 -40.56 -11.80
C LEU A 14 27.36 -39.19 -11.69
N SER A 15 26.34 -38.96 -12.51
CA SER A 15 25.45 -37.81 -12.38
C SER A 15 24.54 -38.05 -11.17
N LEU A 16 24.94 -37.50 -10.02
CA LEU A 16 24.07 -37.37 -8.86
C LEU A 16 22.89 -36.47 -9.27
N ARG A 17 21.74 -37.08 -9.60
CA ARG A 17 20.48 -36.37 -9.68
C ARG A 17 20.10 -35.97 -8.25
N ILE A 18 20.31 -34.71 -7.91
CA ILE A 18 19.66 -34.10 -6.74
C ILE A 18 18.16 -34.01 -7.10
N VAL A 19 17.43 -35.08 -6.79
CA VAL A 19 15.97 -35.06 -6.73
C VAL A 19 15.61 -34.57 -5.34
N GLY A 20 15.01 -33.40 -5.28
CA GLY A 20 14.55 -32.83 -4.01
C GLY A 20 14.19 -31.35 -4.12
N ALA A 21 13.50 -30.94 -5.18
CA ALA A 21 12.64 -29.77 -5.04
C ALA A 21 11.51 -30.22 -4.10
N THR A 22 11.63 -29.92 -2.81
CA THR A 22 10.50 -29.99 -1.89
C THR A 22 9.35 -29.23 -2.53
N GLN A 23 8.30 -29.96 -2.94
CA GLN A 23 7.08 -29.36 -3.44
C GLN A 23 6.60 -28.40 -2.34
N SER A 24 6.59 -27.10 -2.61
CA SER A 24 6.15 -26.14 -1.60
C SER A 24 4.68 -26.44 -1.28
N ASN A 25 4.32 -26.56 0.01
CA ASN A 25 2.95 -26.75 0.47
C ASN A 25 2.11 -25.46 0.29
N LEU A 26 2.32 -24.74 -0.80
CA LEU A 26 1.67 -23.49 -1.14
C LEU A 26 0.51 -23.79 -2.06
N GLN A 27 -0.64 -23.25 -1.70
CA GLN A 27 -1.85 -23.23 -2.51
C GLN A 27 -2.14 -21.80 -2.92
N SER A 28 -2.94 -21.63 -3.96
CA SER A 28 -3.42 -20.31 -4.37
C SER A 28 -4.88 -20.33 -4.76
N PHE A 29 -5.54 -19.19 -4.64
CA PHE A 29 -6.86 -18.95 -5.18
C PHE A 29 -6.99 -17.50 -5.63
N THR A 30 -7.91 -17.27 -6.57
CA THR A 30 -8.16 -15.94 -7.14
C THR A 30 -9.61 -15.53 -6.90
N VAL A 31 -9.83 -14.27 -6.56
CA VAL A 31 -11.14 -13.64 -6.46
C VAL A 31 -11.15 -12.32 -7.21
N PHE A 32 -12.35 -11.87 -7.57
CA PHE A 32 -12.58 -10.57 -8.21
C PHE A 32 -13.55 -9.77 -7.35
N SER A 33 -13.33 -8.47 -7.17
CA SER A 33 -14.28 -7.59 -6.46
C SER A 33 -15.65 -7.53 -7.13
N ASP A 34 -16.57 -6.79 -6.52
CA ASP A 34 -17.71 -6.25 -7.26
C ASP A 34 -17.24 -5.21 -8.30
N PRO A 35 -17.98 -5.05 -9.41
CA PRO A 35 -17.62 -4.13 -10.47
C PRO A 35 -17.74 -2.67 -10.03
N ILE A 36 -16.75 -1.88 -10.40
CA ILE A 36 -16.72 -0.42 -10.29
C ILE A 36 -16.99 0.14 -11.68
N PHE A 37 -17.90 1.11 -11.78
CA PHE A 37 -18.26 1.75 -13.04
C PHE A 37 -17.78 3.19 -13.01
N LEU A 38 -16.94 3.58 -13.97
CA LEU A 38 -16.40 4.94 -14.05
C LEU A 38 -16.50 5.49 -15.46
N ARG A 39 -16.93 6.74 -15.56
CA ARG A 39 -16.80 7.56 -16.76
C ARG A 39 -15.39 8.13 -16.86
N LYS A 40 -15.03 8.62 -18.05
CA LYS A 40 -13.76 9.33 -18.28
C LYS A 40 -13.57 10.47 -17.27
N GLY A 41 -12.42 10.48 -16.60
CA GLY A 41 -12.03 11.47 -15.60
C GLY A 41 -12.65 11.26 -14.22
N GLU A 42 -13.56 10.30 -14.05
CA GLU A 42 -14.26 10.05 -12.80
C GLU A 42 -13.38 9.31 -11.79
N VAL A 43 -13.56 9.67 -10.53
CA VAL A 43 -12.84 9.11 -9.39
C VAL A 43 -13.73 8.16 -8.60
N HIS A 44 -13.22 6.96 -8.32
CA HIS A 44 -13.72 6.09 -7.27
C HIS A 44 -12.83 6.24 -6.03
N ASN A 45 -13.38 6.54 -4.85
CA ASN A 45 -12.64 6.48 -3.59
C ASN A 45 -13.50 5.90 -2.45
N ARG A 46 -13.90 4.62 -2.55
CA ARG A 46 -14.79 3.98 -1.54
C ARG A 46 -14.48 2.50 -1.35
N TYR A 47 -15.02 1.96 -0.27
CA TYR A 47 -15.07 0.51 -0.09
C TYR A 47 -16.09 -0.09 -1.05
N VAL A 48 -15.66 -1.08 -1.83
CA VAL A 48 -16.58 -1.92 -2.62
C VAL A 48 -17.32 -2.91 -1.71
N TYR A 49 -18.44 -3.44 -2.19
CA TYR A 49 -19.27 -4.38 -1.42
C TYR A 49 -18.46 -5.63 -1.00
N PRO A 50 -18.60 -6.13 0.24
CA PRO A 50 -17.93 -7.35 0.68
C PRO A 50 -18.37 -8.57 -0.14
N LYS A 51 -17.40 -9.32 -0.68
CA LYS A 51 -17.67 -10.51 -1.48
C LYS A 51 -17.17 -11.76 -0.78
N LYS A 52 -17.96 -12.82 -0.86
CA LYS A 52 -17.62 -14.13 -0.28
C LYS A 52 -16.38 -14.71 -0.97
N LEU A 53 -15.50 -15.31 -0.19
CA LEU A 53 -14.44 -16.18 -0.70
C LEU A 53 -15.05 -17.47 -1.28
N PRO A 54 -14.31 -18.23 -2.12
CA PRO A 54 -14.79 -19.51 -2.63
C PRO A 54 -15.22 -20.45 -1.49
N ASP A 55 -16.33 -21.19 -1.67
CA ASP A 55 -16.94 -22.00 -0.61
C ASP A 55 -15.96 -23.02 -0.03
N GLU A 56 -15.12 -23.61 -0.87
CA GLU A 56 -14.07 -24.54 -0.48
C GLU A 56 -13.02 -23.89 0.44
N ILE A 57 -12.69 -22.61 0.23
CA ILE A 57 -11.76 -21.86 1.07
C ILE A 57 -12.40 -21.58 2.43
N VAL A 58 -13.66 -21.12 2.42
CA VAL A 58 -14.41 -20.83 3.65
C VAL A 58 -14.56 -22.10 4.50
N GLN A 59 -14.93 -23.22 3.89
CA GLN A 59 -15.08 -24.50 4.59
C GLN A 59 -13.74 -25.01 5.12
N LYS A 60 -12.66 -24.90 4.35
CA LYS A 60 -11.32 -25.36 4.73
C LYS A 60 -10.79 -24.65 5.98
N PHE A 61 -11.02 -23.35 6.07
CA PHE A 61 -10.52 -22.49 7.15
C PHE A 61 -11.56 -22.12 8.21
N ALA A 62 -12.74 -22.76 8.20
CA ALA A 62 -13.74 -22.59 9.26
C ALA A 62 -13.15 -22.98 10.63
N GLY A 63 -13.13 -22.04 11.57
CA GLY A 63 -12.54 -22.23 12.90
C GLY A 63 -11.01 -22.19 12.93
N LYS A 64 -10.33 -21.84 11.83
CA LYS A 64 -8.88 -21.98 11.66
C LYS A 64 -8.25 -20.68 11.14
N THR A 65 -6.92 -20.62 11.24
CA THR A 65 -6.11 -19.52 10.67
C THR A 65 -5.60 -19.91 9.29
N MET A 66 -5.76 -19.01 8.33
CA MET A 66 -5.11 -19.06 7.04
C MET A 66 -3.79 -18.30 7.14
N HIS A 67 -2.68 -19.02 6.90
CA HIS A 67 -1.33 -18.46 6.86
C HIS A 67 -1.01 -18.02 5.43
N LEU A 68 -1.31 -16.77 5.10
CA LEU A 68 -1.03 -16.17 3.80
C LEU A 68 0.47 -15.87 3.65
N LYS A 69 0.94 -16.02 2.42
CA LYS A 69 2.32 -15.77 2.02
C LYS A 69 2.47 -14.56 1.11
N SER A 70 1.52 -14.38 0.20
CA SER A 70 1.45 -13.25 -0.71
C SER A 70 -0.01 -12.95 -1.05
N VAL A 71 -0.25 -11.72 -1.45
CA VAL A 71 -1.51 -11.25 -2.04
C VAL A 71 -1.13 -10.43 -3.24
N ASP A 72 -1.46 -10.87 -4.44
CA ASP A 72 -1.19 -10.11 -5.66
C ASP A 72 -2.46 -9.40 -6.13
N LEU A 73 -2.34 -8.12 -6.47
CA LEU A 73 -3.42 -7.30 -7.02
C LEU A 73 -3.18 -7.07 -8.50
N ASP A 74 -4.25 -7.24 -9.28
CA ASP A 74 -4.37 -6.72 -10.63
C ASP A 74 -5.70 -5.99 -10.81
N ILE A 75 -5.76 -5.10 -11.79
CA ILE A 75 -6.94 -4.33 -12.16
C ILE A 75 -7.34 -4.81 -13.55
N VAL A 76 -8.60 -5.16 -13.75
CA VAL A 76 -9.08 -5.66 -15.04
C VAL A 76 -10.23 -4.82 -15.56
N LEU A 77 -10.19 -4.52 -16.86
CA LEU A 77 -11.33 -4.01 -17.61
C LEU A 77 -12.21 -5.18 -18.02
N VAL A 78 -13.51 -5.01 -17.86
CA VAL A 78 -14.51 -6.01 -18.26
C VAL A 78 -15.15 -5.56 -19.58
N ASN A 79 -15.09 -6.42 -20.59
CA ASN A 79 -15.79 -6.18 -21.84
C ASN A 79 -17.30 -6.37 -21.63
N ASN A 80 -18.07 -5.29 -21.73
CA ASN A 80 -19.52 -5.29 -21.48
C ASN A 80 -20.33 -6.24 -22.39
N LYS A 81 -19.78 -6.66 -23.54
CA LYS A 81 -20.47 -7.57 -24.48
C LYS A 81 -20.10 -9.03 -24.27
N THR A 82 -18.84 -9.32 -23.97
CA THR A 82 -18.32 -10.70 -23.91
C THR A 82 -18.11 -11.18 -22.47
N GLY A 83 -18.04 -10.28 -21.50
CA GLY A 83 -17.64 -10.57 -20.12
C GLY A 83 -16.15 -10.88 -19.96
N GLU A 84 -15.36 -10.75 -21.04
CA GLU A 84 -13.92 -10.96 -21.02
C GLU A 84 -13.23 -9.95 -20.09
N LYS A 85 -12.29 -10.43 -19.29
CA LYS A 85 -11.52 -9.61 -18.34
C LYS A 85 -10.09 -9.48 -18.82
N VAL A 86 -9.65 -8.26 -19.09
CA VAL A 86 -8.28 -7.97 -19.56
C VAL A 86 -7.58 -7.03 -18.57
N PRO A 87 -6.29 -7.22 -18.26
CA PRO A 87 -5.54 -6.31 -17.39
C PRO A 87 -5.64 -4.86 -17.90
N ALA A 88 -5.98 -3.94 -16.99
CA ALA A 88 -6.11 -2.52 -17.27
C ALA A 88 -4.73 -1.85 -17.27
N PRO A 89 -4.32 -1.19 -18.36
CA PRO A 89 -3.14 -0.34 -18.33
C PRO A 89 -3.31 0.86 -17.39
N LEU A 90 -2.23 1.30 -16.74
CA LEU A 90 -2.24 2.43 -15.80
C LEU A 90 -2.69 3.76 -16.43
N TYR A 91 -2.47 3.95 -17.74
CA TYR A 91 -2.98 5.11 -18.47
C TYR A 91 -4.49 5.04 -18.78
N MET A 92 -5.15 3.90 -18.53
CA MET A 92 -6.62 3.76 -18.62
C MET A 92 -7.28 3.81 -17.24
N THR A 93 -6.77 3.06 -16.28
CA THR A 93 -7.24 3.07 -14.90
C THR A 93 -6.05 3.12 -13.97
N TYR A 94 -5.88 4.27 -13.33
CA TYR A 94 -4.81 4.46 -12.36
C TYR A 94 -5.32 4.11 -10.96
N ASN A 95 -4.68 3.12 -10.31
CA ASN A 95 -4.85 2.89 -8.88
C ASN A 95 -3.92 3.83 -8.13
N HIS A 96 -4.50 4.80 -7.45
CA HIS A 96 -3.72 5.74 -6.66
C HIS A 96 -3.39 5.16 -5.28
N HIS A 97 -4.36 4.51 -4.62
CA HIS A 97 -4.11 3.70 -3.42
C HIS A 97 -5.22 2.69 -3.16
N HIS A 98 -4.90 1.59 -2.46
CA HIS A 98 -5.86 0.60 -2.04
C HIS A 98 -5.62 0.06 -0.62
N ALA A 99 -6.67 -0.52 -0.02
CA ALA A 99 -6.63 -1.25 1.24
C ALA A 99 -7.52 -2.49 1.17
N LEU A 100 -6.94 -3.67 1.22
CA LEU A 100 -7.68 -4.93 1.17
C LEU A 100 -7.96 -5.43 2.60
N LEU A 101 -9.19 -5.89 2.84
CA LEU A 101 -9.63 -6.46 4.10
C LEU A 101 -10.12 -7.89 3.87
N LEU A 102 -9.74 -8.82 4.77
CA LEU A 102 -10.24 -10.19 4.82
C LEU A 102 -10.72 -10.51 6.23
N GLY A 103 -11.80 -11.30 6.33
CA GLY A 103 -12.32 -11.70 7.63
C GLY A 103 -13.69 -12.35 7.55
N LYS A 104 -14.40 -12.35 8.68
CA LYS A 104 -15.79 -12.80 8.76
C LYS A 104 -16.74 -11.86 8.01
N THR A 105 -17.76 -12.45 7.38
CA THR A 105 -18.72 -11.73 6.54
C THR A 105 -19.51 -10.70 7.35
N ASP A 106 -20.02 -11.06 8.53
CA ASP A 106 -20.79 -10.14 9.39
C ASP A 106 -19.97 -8.89 9.78
N GLY A 107 -18.70 -9.07 10.13
CA GLY A 107 -17.80 -7.96 10.47
C GLY A 107 -17.55 -7.04 9.27
N LEU A 108 -17.22 -7.60 8.10
CA LEU A 108 -17.01 -6.81 6.89
C LEU A 108 -18.29 -6.10 6.43
N MET A 109 -19.47 -6.73 6.55
CA MET A 109 -20.75 -6.12 6.21
C MET A 109 -21.12 -4.95 7.13
N LYS A 110 -20.84 -5.04 8.43
CA LYS A 110 -21.01 -3.92 9.37
C LYS A 110 -20.07 -2.77 9.03
N LEU A 111 -18.81 -3.07 8.74
CA LEU A 111 -17.83 -2.08 8.33
C LEU A 111 -18.24 -1.39 7.01
N TYR A 112 -18.68 -2.17 6.02
CA TYR A 112 -19.21 -1.63 4.76
C TYR A 112 -20.41 -0.72 5.00
N ASN A 113 -21.40 -1.14 5.79
CA ASN A 113 -22.57 -0.31 6.06
C ASN A 113 -22.22 0.99 6.81
N TYR A 114 -21.16 0.97 7.63
CA TYR A 114 -20.63 2.16 8.29
C TYR A 114 -19.92 3.12 7.30
N SER A 115 -19.24 2.59 6.28
CA SER A 115 -18.34 3.36 5.41
C SER A 115 -18.87 3.66 4.00
N LYS A 116 -19.88 2.94 3.50
CA LYS A 116 -20.33 2.98 2.09
C LYS A 116 -20.76 4.35 1.56
N ASP A 117 -21.26 5.21 2.44
CA ASP A 117 -21.73 6.57 2.11
C ASP A 117 -20.72 7.65 2.50
N LYS A 118 -19.55 7.24 3.03
CA LYS A 118 -18.50 8.13 3.50
C LYS A 118 -17.33 8.06 2.53
N ASP A 119 -16.76 9.22 2.22
CA ASP A 119 -15.42 9.23 1.67
C ASP A 119 -14.45 8.85 2.81
N PRO A 120 -13.54 7.89 2.63
CA PRO A 120 -12.52 7.56 3.63
C PRO A 120 -11.66 8.76 4.06
N LEU A 121 -11.67 9.84 3.26
CA LEU A 121 -10.97 11.09 3.49
C LEU A 121 -11.90 12.22 3.96
N ASP A 122 -13.20 11.96 4.19
CA ASP A 122 -14.15 12.94 4.75
C ASP A 122 -13.86 13.15 6.24
N PRO A 123 -13.46 14.37 6.69
CA PRO A 123 -13.19 14.65 8.10
C PRO A 123 -14.43 14.58 9.00
N HIS A 124 -15.64 14.53 8.45
CA HIS A 124 -16.88 14.38 9.23
C HIS A 124 -17.24 12.93 9.56
N SER A 125 -16.46 11.96 9.08
CA SER A 125 -16.70 10.53 9.28
C SER A 125 -16.23 9.96 10.62
N SER A 126 -15.41 10.70 11.39
CA SER A 126 -14.90 10.30 12.71
C SER A 126 -15.62 11.03 13.84
N PRO A 127 -16.29 10.33 14.77
CA PRO A 127 -16.91 10.93 15.96
C PRO A 127 -15.89 11.51 16.95
N ASP A 128 -14.60 11.30 16.72
CA ASP A 128 -13.53 11.85 17.54
C ASP A 128 -12.70 12.88 16.75
N GLN A 129 -13.01 14.17 16.95
CA GLN A 129 -12.19 15.27 16.43
C GLN A 129 -10.80 15.34 17.10
N THR A 130 -10.55 14.58 18.17
CA THR A 130 -9.22 14.48 18.80
C THR A 130 -8.35 13.38 18.18
N ALA A 131 -8.96 12.45 17.44
CA ALA A 131 -8.27 11.60 16.46
C ALA A 131 -7.94 12.44 15.22
N LYS A 132 -7.08 13.45 15.41
CA LYS A 132 -6.39 14.17 14.34
C LYS A 132 -5.93 13.13 13.32
N HIS A 133 -6.41 13.18 12.08
CA HIS A 133 -6.01 12.26 11.01
C HIS A 133 -4.48 12.28 10.88
N ARG A 134 -3.81 11.27 11.49
CA ARG A 134 -2.35 11.10 11.49
C ARG A 134 -1.91 10.42 10.20
N GLY A 135 -2.21 11.04 9.07
CA GLY A 135 -2.01 10.45 7.76
C GLY A 135 -3.19 9.55 7.31
N CYS A 136 -3.39 9.39 6.00
CA CYS A 136 -4.39 8.53 5.35
C CYS A 136 -4.45 7.22 6.11
N ALA A 137 -5.69 6.80 6.41
CA ALA A 137 -6.30 5.49 6.71
C ALA A 137 -5.45 4.20 6.88
N MET A 138 -4.15 4.29 7.10
CA MET A 138 -3.16 3.27 6.74
C MET A 138 -2.09 3.05 7.81
N LYS A 139 -1.97 3.98 8.77
CA LYS A 139 -1.36 3.65 10.07
C LYS A 139 -2.31 2.68 10.78
N ARG A 140 -1.76 1.61 11.38
CA ARG A 140 -2.52 0.60 12.15
C ARG A 140 -3.58 1.22 13.08
N LYS A 141 -3.24 2.30 13.77
CA LYS A 141 -4.16 3.01 14.68
C LYS A 141 -5.33 3.71 13.99
N SER A 142 -5.13 4.28 12.80
CA SER A 142 -6.22 4.86 12.01
C SER A 142 -7.20 3.76 11.60
N PHE A 143 -6.69 2.60 11.20
CA PHE A 143 -7.52 1.45 10.91
C PHE A 143 -8.21 0.88 12.16
N GLU A 144 -7.50 0.78 13.29
CA GLU A 144 -8.10 0.37 14.57
C GLU A 144 -9.21 1.33 15.02
N ALA A 145 -9.05 2.64 14.81
CA ALA A 145 -10.10 3.62 15.08
C ALA A 145 -11.32 3.41 14.18
N LEU A 146 -11.11 3.13 12.89
CA LEU A 146 -12.19 2.77 11.96
C LEU A 146 -12.91 1.49 12.43
N LEU A 147 -12.17 0.43 12.77
CA LEU A 147 -12.74 -0.78 13.33
C LEU A 147 -13.48 -0.52 14.64
N ALA A 148 -12.95 0.36 15.49
CA ALA A 148 -13.56 0.68 16.78
C ALA A 148 -14.87 1.45 16.64
N ALA A 149 -14.98 2.31 15.64
CA ALA A 149 -16.19 3.04 15.32
C ALA A 149 -17.26 2.15 14.66
N ALA A 150 -16.85 1.16 13.87
CA ALA A 150 -17.78 0.32 13.11
C ALA A 150 -18.17 -0.99 13.83
N LEU A 151 -17.32 -1.54 14.69
CA LEU A 151 -17.44 -2.90 15.21
C LEU A 151 -17.31 -2.99 16.74
N PRO A 152 -18.05 -3.93 17.37
CA PRO A 152 -17.82 -4.28 18.77
C PRO A 152 -16.42 -4.89 18.93
N GLU A 153 -15.82 -4.70 20.11
CA GLU A 153 -14.45 -5.14 20.41
C GLU A 153 -14.19 -6.62 20.09
N SER A 154 -15.17 -7.49 20.39
CA SER A 154 -15.11 -8.93 20.13
C SER A 154 -14.95 -9.30 18.64
N GLN A 155 -15.32 -8.41 17.72
CA GLN A 155 -15.25 -8.66 16.27
C GLN A 155 -14.04 -7.99 15.60
N ARG A 156 -13.36 -7.05 16.27
CA ARG A 156 -12.23 -6.29 15.67
C ARG A 156 -11.03 -7.18 15.35
N GLY A 157 -10.88 -8.30 16.04
CA GLY A 157 -9.79 -9.27 15.82
C GLY A 157 -9.96 -10.20 14.63
N ASP A 158 -11.14 -10.22 14.04
CA ASP A 158 -11.50 -11.13 12.96
C ASP A 158 -11.30 -10.49 11.57
N ILE A 159 -10.69 -9.30 11.51
CA ILE A 159 -10.42 -8.57 10.26
C ILE A 159 -8.93 -8.30 10.12
N SER A 160 -8.35 -8.80 9.03
CA SER A 160 -6.97 -8.53 8.61
C SER A 160 -6.94 -7.52 7.48
N VAL A 161 -5.91 -6.66 7.44
CA VAL A 161 -5.73 -5.62 6.41
C VAL A 161 -4.42 -5.82 5.66
N PHE A 162 -4.44 -5.51 4.37
CA PHE A 162 -3.32 -5.64 3.45
C PHE A 162 -3.22 -4.42 2.55
N GLY A 163 -1.99 -4.17 2.09
CA GLY A 163 -1.70 -3.21 1.01
C GLY A 163 -1.89 -1.74 1.38
N GLY A 164 -2.18 -1.41 2.65
CA GLY A 164 -2.73 -0.13 3.08
C GLY A 164 -1.91 1.12 2.70
N ALA A 165 -2.01 1.59 1.46
CA ALA A 165 -1.53 2.84 0.84
C ALA A 165 -0.88 2.55 -0.52
N SER A 166 -0.70 1.29 -0.89
CA SER A 166 -0.12 0.97 -2.18
C SER A 166 -1.05 1.34 -3.33
N GLY A 167 -0.48 1.87 -4.40
CA GLY A 167 -1.19 2.24 -5.61
C GLY A 167 -0.82 1.34 -6.78
N ALA A 168 -0.52 2.00 -7.90
CA ALA A 168 -0.17 1.41 -9.18
C ALA A 168 1.06 0.50 -9.10
N GLU A 169 1.99 0.80 -8.20
CA GLU A 169 3.22 0.04 -8.03
C GLU A 169 2.98 -1.40 -7.57
N TYR A 170 1.83 -1.71 -6.98
CA TYR A 170 1.60 -3.01 -6.35
C TYR A 170 1.71 -4.17 -7.36
N ARG A 171 1.29 -3.96 -8.62
CA ARG A 171 1.28 -4.98 -9.68
C ARG A 171 2.66 -5.61 -9.91
N GLY A 172 3.74 -4.82 -9.82
CA GLY A 172 5.13 -5.27 -10.01
C GLY A 172 5.95 -5.30 -8.72
N THR A 173 5.31 -5.22 -7.56
CA THR A 173 5.97 -5.20 -6.25
C THR A 173 5.81 -6.55 -5.54
N PRO A 174 6.89 -7.34 -5.42
CA PRO A 174 6.84 -8.60 -4.67
C PRO A 174 6.40 -8.38 -3.22
N ASN A 175 5.29 -8.98 -2.83
CA ASN A 175 4.73 -8.92 -1.47
C ASN A 175 4.87 -10.26 -0.72
N ARG A 176 5.55 -11.25 -1.31
CA ARG A 176 5.76 -12.56 -0.70
C ARG A 176 6.71 -12.45 0.50
N LEU A 177 6.26 -12.89 1.67
CA LEU A 177 7.09 -12.96 2.87
C LEU A 177 8.06 -14.15 2.81
N ALA A 178 9.29 -13.97 3.27
CA ALA A 178 10.22 -15.08 3.48
C ALA A 178 9.70 -16.01 4.59
N GLY A 179 9.95 -17.32 4.49
CA GLY A 179 9.68 -18.23 5.61
C GLY A 179 10.52 -17.83 6.84
N PRO A 180 10.01 -17.96 8.08
CA PRO A 180 8.72 -18.54 8.47
C PRO A 180 7.57 -17.52 8.54
N TYR A 181 7.74 -16.30 8.04
CA TYR A 181 6.79 -15.20 8.26
C TYR A 181 5.52 -15.31 7.42
N THR A 182 4.37 -15.00 8.00
CA THR A 182 3.04 -15.13 7.36
C THR A 182 2.17 -13.93 7.69
N TYR A 183 1.27 -13.58 6.77
CA TYR A 183 0.12 -12.75 7.13
C TYR A 183 -1.01 -13.68 7.57
N ASP A 184 -1.52 -13.49 8.78
CA ASP A 184 -2.53 -14.41 9.33
C ASP A 184 -3.93 -13.83 9.20
N VAL A 185 -4.86 -14.67 8.72
CA VAL A 185 -6.28 -14.36 8.65
C VAL A 185 -7.07 -15.41 9.40
N LYS A 186 -7.78 -15.00 10.44
CA LYS A 186 -8.61 -15.90 11.25
C LYS A 186 -9.99 -16.02 10.62
N ASN A 187 -10.48 -17.26 10.46
CA ASN A 187 -11.84 -17.53 9.98
C ASN A 187 -12.23 -16.73 8.72
N PRO A 188 -11.44 -16.79 7.63
CA PRO A 188 -11.72 -16.02 6.42
C PRO A 188 -13.00 -16.52 5.74
N GLU A 189 -13.98 -15.62 5.58
CA GLU A 189 -15.24 -15.91 4.89
C GLU A 189 -15.47 -15.00 3.67
N SER A 190 -15.06 -13.74 3.79
CA SER A 190 -15.27 -12.70 2.77
C SER A 190 -14.05 -11.77 2.69
N PHE A 191 -13.99 -10.99 1.61
CA PHE A 191 -13.05 -9.89 1.45
C PHE A 191 -13.77 -8.61 1.04
N MET A 192 -13.17 -7.47 1.36
CA MET A 192 -13.67 -6.13 1.02
C MET A 192 -12.47 -5.25 0.66
N VAL A 193 -12.61 -4.31 -0.27
CA VAL A 193 -11.47 -3.47 -0.66
C VAL A 193 -11.82 -1.98 -0.74
N LEU A 194 -10.98 -1.21 -0.05
CA LEU A 194 -10.50 0.14 -0.33
C LEU A 194 -10.01 0.37 -1.76
N MET A 195 -10.75 0.98 -2.69
CA MET A 195 -10.15 1.38 -3.99
C MET A 195 -10.19 2.88 -4.24
N HIS A 196 -9.04 3.43 -4.62
CA HIS A 196 -8.92 4.79 -5.14
C HIS A 196 -8.50 4.77 -6.62
N PHE A 197 -9.49 4.72 -7.50
CA PHE A 197 -9.30 4.61 -8.94
C PHE A 197 -9.63 5.90 -9.66
N ILE A 198 -8.81 6.22 -10.66
CA ILE A 198 -9.01 7.34 -11.55
C ILE A 198 -9.13 6.78 -12.96
N ASN A 199 -10.27 7.03 -13.62
CA ASN A 199 -10.45 6.64 -15.01
C ASN A 199 -9.78 7.66 -15.93
N SER A 200 -8.59 7.32 -16.42
CA SER A 200 -7.79 8.13 -17.35
C SER A 200 -7.99 7.73 -18.82
N HIS A 201 -8.93 6.82 -19.11
CA HIS A 201 -9.14 6.29 -20.46
C HIS A 201 -9.48 7.41 -21.46
N GLY A 202 -8.61 7.55 -22.47
CA GLY A 202 -8.76 8.54 -23.53
C GLY A 202 -8.53 9.99 -23.05
N VAL A 203 -7.93 10.17 -21.86
CA VAL A 203 -7.46 11.46 -21.37
C VAL A 203 -6.02 11.66 -21.85
N PRO A 204 -5.68 12.84 -22.41
CA PRO A 204 -4.31 13.19 -22.73
C PRO A 204 -3.37 13.09 -21.52
N GLU A 205 -2.18 12.53 -21.71
CA GLU A 205 -1.20 12.27 -20.65
C GLU A 205 -0.70 13.56 -19.96
N ASP A 206 -0.69 14.69 -20.67
CA ASP A 206 -0.31 16.00 -20.16
C ASP A 206 -1.29 16.55 -19.11
N GLN A 207 -2.51 16.00 -18.99
CA GLN A 207 -3.44 16.34 -17.91
C GLN A 207 -3.08 15.67 -16.57
N LYS A 208 -2.17 14.68 -16.56
CA LYS A 208 -1.61 14.05 -15.36
C LYS A 208 -2.66 13.71 -14.28
N LEU A 209 -3.76 13.07 -14.67
CA LEU A 209 -4.86 12.81 -13.72
C LEU A 209 -4.44 11.99 -12.49
N TRP A 210 -3.37 11.20 -12.59
CA TRP A 210 -2.78 10.47 -11.46
C TRP A 210 -2.16 11.37 -10.37
N GLU A 211 -2.00 12.68 -10.63
CA GLU A 211 -1.60 13.70 -9.65
C GLU A 211 -2.79 14.42 -9.03
N CYS A 212 -4.02 13.98 -9.33
CA CYS A 212 -5.24 14.50 -8.73
C CYS A 212 -5.38 16.03 -8.89
N PRO A 213 -5.28 16.59 -10.10
CA PRO A 213 -5.30 18.04 -10.28
C PRO A 213 -6.63 18.65 -9.83
N CYS A 214 -6.57 19.77 -9.12
CA CYS A 214 -7.76 20.58 -8.89
C CYS A 214 -8.12 21.27 -10.21
N THR A 215 -9.36 21.08 -10.66
CA THR A 215 -9.82 21.64 -11.94
C THR A 215 -10.34 23.06 -11.75
N SER A 216 -10.56 23.80 -12.85
CA SER A 216 -11.22 25.11 -12.76
C SER A 216 -12.65 25.05 -12.18
N ARG A 217 -13.24 23.86 -12.11
CA ARG A 217 -14.54 23.60 -11.48
C ARG A 217 -14.45 23.42 -9.98
N SER A 218 -13.28 23.10 -9.44
CA SER A 218 -13.08 22.92 -8.01
C SER A 218 -13.26 24.25 -7.29
N ASN A 219 -14.26 24.34 -6.41
CA ASN A 219 -14.57 25.54 -5.65
C ASN A 219 -13.76 25.56 -4.35
N ILE A 220 -12.52 26.05 -4.45
CA ILE A 220 -11.65 26.29 -3.29
C ILE A 220 -12.05 27.60 -2.61
N ASN A 221 -12.81 27.50 -1.52
CA ASN A 221 -13.24 28.63 -0.72
C ASN A 221 -12.36 28.75 0.52
N VAL A 222 -11.33 29.60 0.43
CA VAL A 222 -10.37 29.86 1.51
C VAL A 222 -11.05 30.44 2.75
N THR A 223 -12.04 31.32 2.57
CA THR A 223 -12.76 31.96 3.69
C THR A 223 -13.54 30.96 4.53
N ASN A 224 -14.21 30.00 3.88
CA ASN A 224 -14.98 28.97 4.56
C ASN A 224 -14.14 27.72 4.90
N GLY A 225 -12.91 27.64 4.38
CA GLY A 225 -12.04 26.50 4.58
C GLY A 225 -12.56 25.24 3.88
N THR A 226 -13.11 25.35 2.67
CA THR A 226 -13.75 24.24 1.96
C THR A 226 -13.25 24.06 0.53
N ILE A 227 -13.27 22.83 0.04
CA ILE A 227 -13.16 22.46 -1.38
C ILE A 227 -14.49 21.83 -1.77
N ASP A 228 -15.13 22.35 -2.82
CA ASP A 228 -16.44 21.86 -3.30
C ASP A 228 -17.52 21.81 -2.20
N GLY A 229 -17.47 22.78 -1.28
CA GLY A 229 -18.40 22.92 -0.16
C GLY A 229 -18.13 21.97 1.02
N LYS A 230 -17.11 21.10 0.93
CA LYS A 230 -16.69 20.20 2.00
C LYS A 230 -15.43 20.71 2.69
N LYS A 231 -15.32 20.51 4.00
CA LYS A 231 -14.08 20.80 4.71
C LYS A 231 -13.09 19.70 4.37
N PRO A 232 -11.89 20.01 3.84
CA PRO A 232 -10.87 19.00 3.64
C PRO A 232 -10.24 18.60 4.97
N ILE A 233 -9.50 17.48 4.98
CA ILE A 233 -8.61 17.14 6.09
C ILE A 233 -7.64 18.30 6.32
N ALA A 234 -7.48 18.68 7.60
CA ALA A 234 -6.60 19.76 8.01
C ALA A 234 -5.18 19.57 7.46
N PHE A 235 -4.60 20.64 6.93
CA PHE A 235 -3.21 20.66 6.48
C PHE A 235 -2.28 20.56 7.69
N GLN A 236 -1.37 19.58 7.68
CA GLN A 236 -0.44 19.31 8.77
C GLN A 236 0.95 19.03 8.20
N CYS A 237 1.66 20.09 7.83
CA CYS A 237 2.96 20.00 7.19
C CYS A 237 4.13 20.08 8.16
N SER A 238 5.20 19.35 7.85
CA SER A 238 6.49 19.48 8.53
C SER A 238 7.09 20.86 8.29
N GLN A 239 7.99 21.28 9.18
CA GLN A 239 8.67 22.58 9.04
C GLN A 239 9.41 22.69 7.70
N GLN A 240 10.02 21.60 7.23
CA GLN A 240 10.71 21.57 5.93
C GLN A 240 9.76 21.92 4.77
N LEU A 241 8.54 21.37 4.75
CA LEU A 241 7.56 21.69 3.69
C LEU A 241 7.03 23.12 3.81
N LEU A 242 6.87 23.63 5.02
CA LEU A 242 6.49 25.03 5.26
C LEU A 242 7.58 26.00 4.78
N ASP A 243 8.85 25.72 5.07
CA ASP A 243 10.00 26.52 4.65
C ASP A 243 10.17 26.52 3.11
N GLN A 244 9.79 25.42 2.46
CA GLN A 244 9.77 25.32 1.00
C GLN A 244 8.58 26.07 0.35
N GLY A 245 7.64 26.60 1.14
CA GLY A 245 6.42 27.20 0.62
C GLY A 245 5.58 26.20 -0.19
N ASN A 246 5.56 24.93 0.24
CA ASN A 246 4.92 23.85 -0.49
C ASN A 246 3.40 24.12 -0.65
N THR A 247 2.93 24.07 -1.90
CA THR A 247 1.53 24.33 -2.28
C THR A 247 0.55 23.33 -1.64
N GLY A 248 1.00 22.10 -1.39
CA GLY A 248 0.25 21.07 -0.66
C GLY A 248 0.02 21.33 0.83
N CYS A 249 0.50 22.46 1.38
CA CYS A 249 0.43 22.79 2.81
C CYS A 249 -0.60 23.87 3.18
N SER A 250 -1.30 24.45 2.22
CA SER A 250 -2.29 25.48 2.48
C SER A 250 -3.41 25.43 1.46
N LEU A 251 -4.65 25.61 1.93
CA LEU A 251 -5.82 25.70 1.07
C LEU A 251 -5.71 26.84 0.05
N ALA A 252 -5.06 27.95 0.40
CA ALA A 252 -4.96 29.12 -0.47
C ALA A 252 -4.03 28.90 -1.69
N THR A 253 -3.18 27.89 -1.62
CA THR A 253 -2.16 27.58 -2.64
C THR A 253 -2.32 26.16 -3.15
N TYR A 254 -3.42 25.48 -2.84
CA TYR A 254 -3.61 24.08 -3.17
C TYR A 254 -3.99 23.92 -4.64
N GLU A 255 -3.17 23.19 -5.39
CA GLU A 255 -3.29 23.04 -6.85
C GLU A 255 -3.65 21.61 -7.27
N GLY A 256 -3.37 20.61 -6.43
CA GLY A 256 -3.65 19.21 -6.71
C GLY A 256 -3.32 18.27 -5.54
N GLY A 257 -3.76 17.03 -5.66
CA GLY A 257 -3.66 15.97 -4.67
C GLY A 257 -5.02 15.47 -4.17
N TYR A 258 -5.01 14.55 -3.21
CA TYR A 258 -6.16 13.77 -2.77
C TYR A 258 -7.37 14.63 -2.35
N ARG A 259 -7.16 15.87 -1.89
CA ARG A 259 -8.27 16.73 -1.43
C ARG A 259 -9.14 17.25 -2.59
N CYS A 260 -8.67 17.11 -3.84
CA CYS A 260 -9.44 17.35 -5.06
C CYS A 260 -9.88 16.04 -5.75
N CYS A 261 -9.63 14.89 -5.13
CA CYS A 261 -9.85 13.56 -5.70
C CYS A 261 -10.79 12.72 -4.83
N GLU A 262 -11.90 13.30 -4.40
CA GLU A 262 -12.91 12.55 -3.66
C GLU A 262 -13.76 11.65 -4.57
N HIS A 263 -14.46 10.66 -4.01
CA HIS A 263 -15.35 9.80 -4.77
C HIS A 263 -16.42 10.59 -5.54
N GLY A 264 -16.56 10.31 -6.84
CA GLY A 264 -17.54 10.91 -7.73
C GLY A 264 -17.09 12.25 -8.35
N VAL A 265 -15.89 12.74 -8.00
CA VAL A 265 -15.30 13.93 -8.63
C VAL A 265 -14.80 13.59 -10.04
N PHE A 266 -14.86 14.57 -10.93
CA PHE A 266 -14.29 14.50 -12.27
C PHE A 266 -13.05 15.41 -12.38
N LEU A 267 -11.89 14.82 -12.63
CA LEU A 267 -10.59 15.51 -12.70
C LEU A 267 -10.26 16.11 -14.07
N THR A 268 -11.19 16.04 -15.03
CA THR A 268 -11.07 16.71 -16.33
C THR A 268 -11.66 18.12 -16.25
N GLU A 269 -11.39 19.00 -17.21
CA GLU A 269 -12.11 20.29 -17.33
C GLU A 269 -13.50 20.12 -17.96
N GLU A 270 -13.64 19.22 -18.93
CA GLU A 270 -14.91 18.90 -19.56
C GLU A 270 -15.55 17.67 -18.91
N LEU A 271 -16.83 17.78 -18.55
CA LEU A 271 -17.59 16.66 -18.02
C LEU A 271 -18.07 15.75 -19.16
N PRO A 272 -17.98 14.42 -19.00
CA PRO A 272 -18.59 13.50 -19.95
C PRO A 272 -20.12 13.67 -19.97
N GLY A 273 -20.70 13.67 -21.17
CA GLY A 273 -22.15 13.72 -21.35
C GLY A 273 -22.87 12.48 -20.78
N PRO A 274 -24.21 12.49 -20.70
CA PRO A 274 -25.00 11.38 -20.16
C PRO A 274 -24.74 10.05 -20.88
N ASP A 275 -24.48 10.10 -22.19
CA ASP A 275 -24.24 8.94 -23.08
C ASP A 275 -22.76 8.57 -23.23
N SER A 276 -21.86 9.20 -22.47
CA SER A 276 -20.45 8.86 -22.52
C SER A 276 -20.18 7.41 -22.09
N PRO A 277 -19.20 6.72 -22.70
CA PRO A 277 -18.82 5.38 -22.29
C PRO A 277 -18.52 5.28 -20.79
N VAL A 278 -18.89 4.15 -20.22
CA VAL A 278 -18.62 3.79 -18.83
C VAL A 278 -17.77 2.54 -18.85
N ASP A 279 -16.58 2.62 -18.27
CA ASP A 279 -15.70 1.48 -18.12
C ASP A 279 -16.15 0.67 -16.89
N GLN A 280 -16.30 -0.65 -17.08
CA GLN A 280 -16.50 -1.59 -16.00
C GLN A 280 -15.14 -2.13 -15.57
N ILE A 281 -14.77 -1.88 -14.32
CA ILE A 281 -13.49 -2.22 -13.72
C ILE A 281 -13.72 -3.21 -12.58
N GLU A 282 -12.93 -4.27 -12.52
CA GLU A 282 -12.89 -5.18 -11.37
C GLU A 282 -11.45 -5.31 -10.88
N THR A 283 -11.31 -5.70 -9.61
CA THR A 283 -9.99 -5.86 -8.98
C THR A 283 -9.79 -7.33 -8.71
N LYS A 284 -8.73 -7.89 -9.28
CA LYS A 284 -8.37 -9.30 -9.17
C LYS A 284 -7.34 -9.47 -8.05
N PHE A 285 -7.67 -10.26 -7.05
CA PHE A 285 -6.74 -10.66 -6.00
C PHE A 285 -6.35 -12.12 -6.16
N THR A 286 -5.05 -12.41 -6.10
CA THR A 286 -4.54 -13.78 -6.05
C THR A 286 -3.81 -13.98 -4.73
N PHE A 287 -4.34 -14.88 -3.90
CA PHE A 287 -3.78 -15.19 -2.60
C PHE A 287 -2.92 -16.44 -2.70
N GLU A 288 -1.74 -16.42 -2.11
CA GLU A 288 -0.94 -17.61 -1.86
C GLU A 288 -0.91 -17.90 -0.36
N TYR A 289 -1.07 -19.16 0.03
CA TYR A 289 -1.18 -19.57 1.42
C TYR A 289 -0.61 -20.97 1.65
N TYR A 290 -0.19 -21.27 2.87
CA TYR A 290 0.19 -22.64 3.22
C TYR A 290 -1.03 -23.56 3.31
N GLU A 291 -0.91 -24.76 2.75
CA GLU A 291 -1.84 -25.86 2.95
C GLU A 291 -2.07 -26.10 4.45
N LEU A 292 -3.29 -26.47 4.81
CA LEU A 292 -3.64 -26.65 6.21
C LEU A 292 -2.81 -27.81 6.81
N ASP A 293 -2.37 -27.64 8.06
CA ASP A 293 -1.57 -28.63 8.81
C ASP A 293 -0.20 -28.99 8.18
N ALA A 294 0.22 -28.27 7.14
CA ALA A 294 1.55 -28.42 6.55
C ALA A 294 2.64 -28.14 7.60
N PRO A 295 3.84 -28.76 7.52
CA PRO A 295 4.92 -28.54 8.48
C PRO A 295 5.26 -27.06 8.72
N GLU A 296 5.15 -26.23 7.68
CA GLU A 296 5.41 -24.80 7.71
C GLU A 296 4.43 -24.03 8.61
N THR A 297 3.17 -24.49 8.74
CA THR A 297 2.18 -23.84 9.61
C THR A 297 2.54 -23.98 11.09
N LYS A 298 3.23 -25.05 11.47
CA LYS A 298 3.66 -25.32 12.87
C LYS A 298 4.76 -24.37 13.34
N VAL A 299 5.48 -23.76 12.41
CA VAL A 299 6.56 -22.82 12.68
C VAL A 299 6.27 -21.43 12.13
N ALA A 300 5.07 -21.20 11.58
CA ALA A 300 4.66 -19.93 11.02
C ALA A 300 4.72 -18.82 12.07
N ARG A 301 5.23 -17.66 11.65
CA ARG A 301 5.36 -16.48 12.51
C ARG A 301 4.48 -15.35 11.96
N PRO A 302 3.34 -15.06 12.61
CA PRO A 302 2.45 -14.00 12.16
C PRO A 302 3.17 -12.66 12.17
N THR A 303 2.97 -11.88 11.12
CA THR A 303 3.47 -10.52 11.01
C THR A 303 2.38 -9.49 11.26
N ASN A 304 2.81 -8.29 11.59
CA ASN A 304 1.97 -7.11 11.71
C ASN A 304 2.56 -5.97 10.88
N GLN A 305 1.73 -4.97 10.59
CA GLN A 305 2.16 -3.71 10.00
C GLN A 305 2.38 -2.69 11.13
N PRO A 306 3.65 -2.39 11.51
CA PRO A 306 3.92 -1.38 12.52
C PRO A 306 3.51 0.00 11.99
N SER A 307 3.13 0.90 12.90
CA SER A 307 3.01 2.32 12.55
C SER A 307 4.40 2.92 12.30
N CYS A 308 4.53 3.75 11.25
CA CYS A 308 5.75 4.32 10.63
C CYS A 308 5.90 3.81 9.18
N CYS A 309 6.42 4.56 8.20
CA CYS A 309 6.98 5.91 8.28
C CYS A 309 6.56 6.76 7.07
N ASP A 310 6.32 8.04 7.24
CA ASP A 310 5.85 9.02 6.26
C ASP A 310 6.87 10.17 6.20
N ALA A 311 7.36 10.51 5.01
CA ALA A 311 8.37 11.54 4.82
C ALA A 311 7.84 12.96 5.11
N THR A 312 6.52 13.16 5.16
CA THR A 312 5.86 14.42 5.54
C THR A 312 5.66 14.55 7.06
N ALA A 313 6.04 13.53 7.83
CA ALA A 313 5.74 13.50 9.25
C ALA A 313 6.45 14.61 10.04
N GLY A 314 5.79 15.05 11.10
CA GLY A 314 6.30 16.02 12.06
C GLY A 314 5.78 15.76 13.48
N TYR A 315 6.29 16.53 14.44
CA TYR A 315 5.90 16.44 15.85
C TYR A 315 5.18 17.70 16.29
N LEU A 316 4.08 17.54 17.03
CA LEU A 316 3.50 18.66 17.76
C LEU A 316 4.44 19.02 18.92
N ILE A 317 4.82 20.30 19.02
CA ILE A 317 5.65 20.83 20.11
C ILE A 317 5.06 20.40 21.46
N ASN A 318 5.88 19.79 22.32
CA ASN A 318 5.52 19.26 23.65
C ASN A 318 4.56 18.05 23.66
N SER A 319 4.51 17.22 22.62
CA SER A 319 3.82 15.93 22.68
C SER A 319 4.54 14.82 21.90
N SER A 320 4.31 13.57 22.29
CA SER A 320 4.66 12.37 21.51
C SER A 320 3.71 12.12 20.33
N SER A 321 2.80 13.05 20.02
CA SER A 321 1.86 12.92 18.91
C SER A 321 2.50 13.37 17.59
N GLN A 322 2.67 12.40 16.70
CA GLN A 322 3.10 12.59 15.32
C GLN A 322 1.92 13.00 14.45
N PHE A 323 2.17 13.87 13.49
CA PHE A 323 1.26 14.20 12.40
C PHE A 323 1.95 13.97 11.06
N ALA A 324 1.18 13.93 9.97
CA ALA A 324 1.70 13.87 8.60
C ALA A 324 0.71 14.53 7.63
N ASN A 325 1.21 15.17 6.59
CA ASN A 325 0.37 15.74 5.52
C ASN A 325 0.05 14.72 4.43
N LEU A 326 0.81 13.60 4.39
CA LEU A 326 0.79 12.47 3.44
C LEU A 326 1.28 12.80 2.05
N GLU A 327 0.63 13.81 1.49
CA GLU A 327 0.92 14.33 0.18
C GLU A 327 1.63 15.66 0.30
N TYR A 328 2.50 15.92 -0.65
CA TYR A 328 3.19 17.18 -0.82
C TYR A 328 3.50 17.36 -2.30
N ASP A 329 3.81 18.59 -2.70
CA ASP A 329 4.14 18.87 -4.09
C ASP A 329 5.66 18.82 -4.31
N VAL A 330 6.09 18.39 -5.49
CA VAL A 330 7.48 18.52 -5.94
C VAL A 330 7.57 19.80 -6.75
N PRO A 331 8.26 20.84 -6.25
CA PRO A 331 8.46 22.06 -7.04
C PRO A 331 9.43 21.79 -8.20
N LYS A 332 9.17 22.41 -9.35
CA LYS A 332 10.11 22.39 -10.48
C LYS A 332 11.42 23.08 -10.07
N CYS A 333 12.56 22.47 -10.42
CA CYS A 333 13.86 23.13 -10.25
C CYS A 333 14.01 24.36 -11.16
N ALA A 334 15.00 25.22 -10.89
CA ALA A 334 15.26 26.39 -11.71
C ALA A 334 15.64 25.99 -13.15
N ASP A 335 15.21 26.77 -14.14
CA ASP A 335 15.54 26.51 -15.54
C ASP A 335 17.06 26.46 -15.75
N GLY A 336 17.54 25.44 -16.47
CA GLY A 336 18.96 25.19 -16.69
C GLY A 336 19.66 24.39 -15.58
N THR A 337 18.95 23.97 -14.52
CA THR A 337 19.51 23.03 -13.53
C THR A 337 19.86 21.70 -14.22
N PRO A 338 21.09 21.18 -14.08
CA PRO A 338 21.45 19.86 -14.60
C PRO A 338 20.52 18.75 -14.09
N PRO A 339 20.11 17.76 -14.92
CA PRO A 339 19.15 16.73 -14.50
C PRO A 339 19.55 15.95 -13.25
N ASP A 340 20.84 15.71 -13.03
CA ASP A 340 21.40 15.03 -11.86
C ASP A 340 21.32 15.87 -10.57
N GLN A 341 21.15 17.19 -10.70
CA GLN A 341 20.99 18.14 -9.60
C GLN A 341 19.52 18.55 -9.40
N CYS A 342 18.65 18.23 -10.35
CA CYS A 342 17.24 18.55 -10.32
C CYS A 342 16.45 17.49 -9.52
N VAL A 343 16.78 17.37 -8.24
CA VAL A 343 16.21 16.39 -7.31
C VAL A 343 15.61 17.11 -6.11
N HIS A 344 14.33 16.86 -5.85
CA HIS A 344 13.67 17.29 -4.62
C HIS A 344 13.87 16.23 -3.53
N VAL A 345 14.18 16.69 -2.31
CA VAL A 345 14.44 15.83 -1.16
C VAL A 345 13.63 16.31 0.03
N ILE A 346 12.92 15.40 0.67
CA ILE A 346 12.31 15.61 1.99
C ILE A 346 12.71 14.51 2.94
N GLU A 347 12.79 14.86 4.23
CA GLU A 347 13.19 13.92 5.27
C GLU A 347 12.28 14.05 6.50
N SER A 348 12.05 12.93 7.16
CA SER A 348 11.37 12.88 8.45
C SER A 348 12.06 11.90 9.40
N VAL A 349 11.81 12.08 10.69
CA VAL A 349 12.19 11.12 11.73
C VAL A 349 10.93 10.75 12.50
N GLU A 350 10.58 9.46 12.54
CA GLU A 350 9.41 8.96 13.23
C GLU A 350 9.77 7.85 14.21
N TYR A 351 8.89 7.66 15.21
CA TYR A 351 9.01 6.52 16.12
C TYR A 351 8.44 5.26 15.47
N PHE A 352 9.18 4.15 15.54
CA PHE A 352 8.70 2.84 15.13
C PHE A 352 7.63 2.31 16.10
N ASP A 353 6.45 1.99 15.57
CA ASP A 353 5.29 1.43 16.25
C ASP A 353 4.83 2.16 17.53
N ALA A 354 4.92 3.50 17.54
CA ALA A 354 4.57 4.32 18.72
C ALA A 354 3.07 4.40 19.03
N ASP A 355 2.21 4.00 18.08
CA ASP A 355 0.77 4.11 18.20
C ASP A 355 0.10 2.82 18.74
N GLY A 356 0.87 1.85 19.26
CA GLY A 356 0.36 0.62 19.87
C GLY A 356 -0.33 0.79 21.21
N THR A 357 -1.59 0.39 21.28
CA THR A 357 -2.46 0.48 22.47
C THR A 357 -2.28 -0.67 23.47
N HIS A 358 -1.53 -1.73 23.17
CA HIS A 358 -1.62 -2.99 23.94
C HIS A 358 -0.33 -3.74 24.30
N HIS A 359 0.88 -3.20 24.15
CA HIS A 359 2.09 -3.94 24.56
C HIS A 359 3.16 -3.07 25.23
N GLY A 360 4.00 -3.69 26.07
CA GLY A 360 5.02 -3.03 26.88
C GLY A 360 6.10 -2.33 26.05
N GLU A 361 6.69 -1.28 26.62
CA GLU A 361 7.67 -0.40 25.99
C GLU A 361 8.95 -1.13 25.51
N ASP A 362 9.24 -2.31 26.07
CA ASP A 362 10.41 -3.14 25.75
C ASP A 362 10.15 -4.20 24.65
N GLU A 363 9.16 -4.01 23.78
CA GLU A 363 8.94 -4.94 22.67
C GLU A 363 9.97 -4.78 21.55
N GLU A 364 10.56 -5.91 21.13
CA GLU A 364 11.48 -5.98 19.99
C GLU A 364 10.81 -6.73 18.83
N PHE A 365 11.09 -6.25 17.62
CA PHE A 365 10.54 -6.77 16.38
C PHE A 365 11.65 -7.11 15.41
N GLU A 366 11.39 -8.07 14.53
CA GLU A 366 12.16 -8.30 13.32
C GLU A 366 11.47 -7.57 12.17
N LEU A 367 12.19 -6.69 11.47
CA LEU A 367 11.72 -6.11 10.21
C LEU A 367 11.96 -7.15 9.11
N VAL A 368 10.88 -7.69 8.53
CA VAL A 368 10.95 -8.85 7.62
C VAL A 368 10.70 -8.48 6.18
N HIS A 369 10.00 -7.37 5.96
CA HIS A 369 9.73 -6.82 4.64
C HIS A 369 9.46 -5.31 4.75
N ALA A 370 9.98 -4.53 3.81
CA ALA A 370 9.74 -3.10 3.72
C ALA A 370 9.70 -2.66 2.25
N TRP A 371 8.65 -1.98 1.81
CA TRP A 371 8.65 -1.25 0.54
C TRP A 371 8.31 0.21 0.72
N GLY A 372 8.87 1.05 -0.16
CA GLY A 372 8.46 2.44 -0.29
C GLY A 372 7.27 2.56 -1.23
N HIS A 373 6.32 3.41 -0.88
CA HIS A 373 5.26 3.88 -1.77
C HIS A 373 5.65 5.28 -2.27
N GLN A 374 5.70 5.43 -3.60
CA GLN A 374 5.96 6.69 -4.30
C GLN A 374 5.11 6.77 -5.57
N HIS A 375 4.74 7.99 -5.91
CA HIS A 375 4.06 8.31 -7.16
C HIS A 375 5.08 8.47 -8.31
N VAL A 376 4.54 8.73 -9.50
CA VAL A 376 5.32 9.12 -10.69
C VAL A 376 6.31 10.25 -10.35
N ALA A 377 7.49 10.19 -10.95
CA ALA A 377 8.69 10.98 -10.65
C ALA A 377 9.48 10.60 -9.38
N GLY A 378 9.01 9.62 -8.58
CA GLY A 378 9.79 9.06 -7.47
C GLY A 378 11.13 8.47 -7.93
N LEU A 379 12.20 8.80 -7.22
CA LEU A 379 13.57 8.31 -7.46
C LEU A 379 14.03 7.27 -6.42
N GLY A 380 13.36 7.21 -5.28
CA GLY A 380 13.62 6.23 -4.23
C GLY A 380 13.33 6.74 -2.82
N LEU A 381 13.14 5.79 -1.91
CA LEU A 381 13.09 6.00 -0.46
C LEU A 381 14.26 5.30 0.22
N GLU A 382 14.77 5.93 1.27
CA GLU A 382 15.82 5.39 2.14
C GLU A 382 15.34 5.41 3.60
N LEU A 383 15.47 4.29 4.31
CA LEU A 383 15.10 4.12 5.71
C LEU A 383 16.36 3.89 6.53
N TYR A 384 16.61 4.77 7.50
CA TYR A 384 17.78 4.69 8.36
C TYR A 384 17.40 4.48 9.82
N ARG A 385 18.25 3.76 10.55
CA ARG A 385 18.26 3.79 12.00
C ARG A 385 18.98 5.05 12.47
N VAL A 386 18.32 5.92 13.23
CA VAL A 386 18.90 7.21 13.64
C VAL A 386 20.10 7.03 14.56
N SER A 387 20.01 6.11 15.52
CA SER A 387 21.03 5.91 16.56
C SER A 387 22.40 5.48 16.02
N THR A 388 22.42 4.74 14.90
CA THR A 388 23.65 4.20 14.29
C THR A 388 23.95 4.80 12.92
N ASN A 389 23.02 5.56 12.34
CA ASN A 389 23.04 6.00 10.94
C ASN A 389 23.15 4.84 9.93
N GLU A 390 22.70 3.64 10.32
CA GLU A 390 22.65 2.45 9.46
C GLU A 390 21.53 2.58 8.42
N LEU A 391 21.83 2.36 7.15
CA LEU A 391 20.82 2.18 6.10
C LEU A 391 20.15 0.81 6.29
N LEU A 392 18.90 0.81 6.72
CA LEU A 392 18.10 -0.41 6.85
C LEU A 392 17.59 -0.86 5.49
N CYS A 393 16.97 0.05 4.72
CA CYS A 393 16.39 -0.27 3.43
C CYS A 393 16.50 0.90 2.45
N GLN A 394 16.73 0.58 1.18
CA GLN A 394 16.60 1.50 0.05
C GLN A 394 15.72 0.86 -1.02
N THR A 395 14.70 1.59 -1.47
CA THR A 395 13.84 1.16 -2.57
C THR A 395 13.95 2.13 -3.73
N ARG A 396 13.79 1.62 -4.96
CA ARG A 396 13.84 2.41 -6.19
C ARG A 396 12.69 2.01 -7.11
N PRO A 397 11.82 2.95 -7.51
CA PRO A 397 10.77 2.66 -8.46
C PRO A 397 11.30 2.13 -9.80
N LYS A 398 10.61 1.13 -10.33
CA LYS A 398 10.75 0.66 -11.70
C LYS A 398 9.72 1.39 -12.55
N TYR A 399 10.19 1.99 -13.64
CA TYR A 399 9.34 2.63 -14.62
C TYR A 399 9.14 1.71 -15.81
N GLY A 400 7.90 1.67 -16.31
CA GLY A 400 7.59 0.95 -17.53
C GLY A 400 8.21 1.62 -18.76
N THR A 401 8.27 0.89 -19.87
CA THR A 401 8.85 1.37 -21.13
C THR A 401 7.97 1.13 -22.35
N GLY A 402 6.95 0.28 -22.20
CA GLY A 402 6.01 -0.14 -23.22
C GLY A 402 4.61 0.47 -23.05
N VAL A 403 3.61 -0.25 -23.56
CA VAL A 403 2.18 0.14 -23.56
C VAL A 403 1.28 -0.94 -22.95
N GLN A 404 1.89 -2.06 -22.53
CA GLN A 404 1.18 -3.22 -21.97
C GLN A 404 0.92 -2.97 -20.48
N ALA A 405 -0.15 -3.58 -19.97
CA ALA A 405 -0.47 -3.52 -18.55
C ALA A 405 0.70 -4.06 -17.70
N GLY A 406 1.23 -3.24 -16.79
CA GLY A 406 2.40 -3.57 -15.95
C GLY A 406 3.77 -3.24 -16.56
N ASP A 407 3.82 -2.57 -17.72
CA ASP A 407 5.04 -2.02 -18.34
C ASP A 407 4.74 -0.68 -19.03
N GLU A 408 3.86 0.13 -18.47
CA GLU A 408 3.41 1.40 -19.03
C GLU A 408 4.50 2.46 -18.95
N ARG A 409 4.90 3.01 -20.10
CA ARG A 409 5.90 4.08 -20.19
C ARG A 409 5.54 5.25 -19.29
N GLY A 410 6.51 5.71 -18.50
CA GLY A 410 6.37 6.89 -17.65
C GLY A 410 5.69 6.61 -16.31
N PHE A 411 5.06 5.45 -16.13
CA PHE A 411 4.43 5.07 -14.87
C PHE A 411 5.37 4.24 -14.00
N VAL A 412 5.17 4.35 -12.68
CA VAL A 412 5.73 3.40 -11.71
C VAL A 412 4.97 2.08 -11.84
N VAL A 413 5.65 1.05 -12.32
CA VAL A 413 5.06 -0.29 -12.51
C VAL A 413 5.45 -1.29 -11.42
N GLY A 414 6.33 -0.89 -10.51
CA GLY A 414 6.74 -1.67 -9.35
C GLY A 414 7.79 -0.97 -8.51
N ILE A 415 7.77 -1.15 -7.19
CA ILE A 415 8.82 -0.69 -6.28
C ILE A 415 9.34 -1.93 -5.53
N PRO A 416 10.49 -2.51 -5.93
CA PRO A 416 11.03 -3.68 -5.26
C PRO A 416 11.26 -3.43 -3.76
N PRO A 417 10.82 -4.35 -2.88
CA PRO A 417 11.01 -4.24 -1.45
C PRO A 417 12.43 -4.62 -1.01
N CYS A 418 12.79 -4.26 0.21
CA CYS A 418 13.76 -5.01 0.98
C CYS A 418 13.06 -6.20 1.66
N VAL A 419 13.64 -7.40 1.51
CA VAL A 419 13.12 -8.63 2.11
C VAL A 419 14.21 -9.27 2.95
N TRP A 420 13.88 -9.61 4.18
CA TRP A 420 14.78 -10.28 5.11
C TRP A 420 14.23 -11.63 5.53
N GLY A 421 15.14 -12.53 5.92
CA GLY A 421 14.77 -13.88 6.31
C GLY A 421 15.99 -14.80 6.44
N PRO A 422 15.75 -16.12 6.43
CA PRO A 422 16.81 -17.12 6.39
C PRO A 422 17.66 -17.00 5.12
N PRO A 423 18.89 -17.54 5.13
CA PRO A 423 19.73 -17.62 3.93
C PRO A 423 18.96 -18.18 2.72
N PRO A 424 19.16 -17.63 1.51
CA PRO A 424 20.21 -16.68 1.12
C PRO A 424 19.91 -15.19 1.42
N LEU A 425 18.78 -14.88 2.05
CA LEU A 425 18.46 -13.51 2.45
C LEU A 425 19.32 -13.06 3.64
N SER A 426 19.46 -11.75 3.80
CA SER A 426 20.02 -11.17 5.02
C SER A 426 19.07 -11.41 6.21
N PRO A 427 19.61 -11.62 7.42
CA PRO A 427 18.79 -11.73 8.61
C PRO A 427 18.00 -10.42 8.84
N PRO A 428 16.79 -10.51 9.42
CA PRO A 428 15.97 -9.34 9.68
C PRO A 428 16.61 -8.41 10.72
N PRO A 429 16.66 -7.09 10.45
CA PRO A 429 17.06 -6.11 11.46
C PRO A 429 16.12 -6.17 12.65
N LYS A 430 16.70 -6.14 13.86
CA LYS A 430 15.92 -6.01 15.09
C LYS A 430 15.64 -4.54 15.36
N ILE A 431 14.38 -4.19 15.58
CA ILE A 431 13.95 -2.81 15.84
C ILE A 431 13.13 -2.82 17.13
N ARG A 432 13.41 -1.87 18.02
CA ARG A 432 12.63 -1.69 19.25
C ARG A 432 11.41 -0.83 18.99
N ARG A 433 10.35 -1.03 19.76
CA ARG A 433 9.28 -0.03 19.83
C ARG A 433 9.88 1.32 20.26
N TYR A 434 9.34 2.41 19.72
CA TYR A 434 9.81 3.77 19.95
C TYR A 434 11.25 4.04 19.51
N GLU A 435 11.85 3.16 18.70
CA GLU A 435 13.11 3.49 18.06
C GLU A 435 12.89 4.51 16.95
N HIS A 436 13.80 5.49 16.84
CA HIS A 436 13.74 6.51 15.80
C HIS A 436 14.24 5.99 14.47
N LEU A 437 13.38 6.07 13.46
CA LEU A 437 13.71 5.78 12.07
C LEU A 437 13.64 7.06 11.24
N ARG A 438 14.63 7.28 10.39
CA ARG A 438 14.67 8.43 9.47
C ARG A 438 14.31 7.97 8.06
N THR A 439 13.35 8.66 7.45
CA THR A 439 12.98 8.48 6.04
C THR A 439 13.59 9.60 5.22
N VAL A 440 14.20 9.25 4.08
CA VAL A 440 14.60 10.21 3.04
C VAL A 440 13.87 9.83 1.77
N ALA A 441 13.13 10.79 1.21
CA ALA A 441 12.43 10.60 -0.06
C ALA A 441 13.01 11.51 -1.13
N ARG A 442 13.15 10.97 -2.34
CA ARG A 442 13.71 11.69 -3.49
C ARG A 442 12.75 11.63 -4.67
N TYR A 443 12.58 12.77 -5.33
CA TYR A 443 11.79 12.92 -6.55
C TYR A 443 12.57 13.67 -7.62
N ASN A 444 12.33 13.31 -8.87
CA ASN A 444 12.77 14.09 -10.02
C ASN A 444 11.96 15.39 -10.05
N ALA A 445 12.65 16.53 -10.00
CA ALA A 445 12.05 17.85 -9.95
C ALA A 445 12.14 18.59 -11.30
N SER A 446 12.42 17.87 -12.41
CA SER A 446 12.54 18.45 -13.75
C SER A 446 11.24 19.08 -14.21
N GLU A 447 10.13 18.56 -13.69
CA GLU A 447 8.80 19.11 -13.78
C GLU A 447 8.23 19.30 -12.38
N ARG A 448 7.17 20.10 -12.30
CA ARG A 448 6.33 20.17 -11.11
C ARG A 448 5.46 18.91 -11.05
N HIS A 449 5.30 18.37 -9.85
CA HIS A 449 4.36 17.28 -9.57
C HIS A 449 3.50 17.63 -8.36
N HIS A 450 2.21 17.32 -8.44
CA HIS A 450 1.26 17.57 -7.34
C HIS A 450 0.95 16.29 -6.56
N GLY A 451 0.65 16.44 -5.28
CA GLY A 451 0.08 15.38 -4.46
C GLY A 451 0.91 14.11 -4.41
N VAL A 452 2.25 14.21 -4.41
CA VAL A 452 3.09 13.02 -4.35
C VAL A 452 3.14 12.45 -2.94
N MET A 453 3.21 11.12 -2.81
CA MET A 453 3.34 10.44 -1.53
C MET A 453 4.74 9.86 -1.33
N SER A 454 5.17 9.76 -0.08
CA SER A 454 6.44 9.14 0.31
C SER A 454 6.27 8.45 1.66
N LEU A 455 5.91 7.18 1.64
CA LEU A 455 5.71 6.41 2.86
C LEU A 455 6.26 5.00 2.77
N TRP A 456 6.51 4.41 3.92
CA TRP A 456 6.95 3.03 4.07
C TRP A 456 5.79 2.13 4.44
N LEU A 457 5.65 1.04 3.71
CA LEU A 457 4.82 -0.09 4.10
C LEU A 457 5.73 -1.17 4.67
N LEU A 458 5.81 -1.16 5.99
CA LEU A 458 6.64 -2.06 6.79
C LEU A 458 5.84 -3.29 7.19
N THR A 459 6.51 -4.43 7.27
CA THR A 459 5.99 -5.66 7.86
C THR A 459 7.00 -6.17 8.87
N SER A 460 6.56 -6.42 10.10
CA SER A 460 7.41 -6.88 11.18
C SER A 460 6.82 -8.07 11.92
N ALA A 461 7.67 -8.87 12.55
CA ALA A 461 7.27 -9.98 13.43
C ALA A 461 7.76 -9.70 14.85
N SER A 462 6.92 -9.92 15.86
CA SER A 462 7.34 -9.82 17.27
C SER A 462 8.36 -10.91 17.58
N LEU A 463 9.40 -10.56 18.37
CA LEU A 463 10.40 -11.51 18.86
C LEU A 463 9.91 -12.30 20.09
N LYS A 464 8.82 -11.89 20.74
CA LYS A 464 8.21 -12.65 21.84
C LYS A 464 7.39 -13.82 21.25
N PRO A 465 7.75 -15.09 21.51
CA PRO A 465 6.96 -16.24 21.06
C PRO A 465 5.56 -16.18 21.71
N GLY A 466 4.50 -16.26 20.91
CA GLY A 466 3.12 -16.35 21.43
C GLY A 466 2.40 -15.01 21.68
N SER A 467 2.89 -13.87 21.22
CA SER A 467 2.16 -12.58 21.36
C SER A 467 1.01 -12.38 20.36
N ALA A 468 0.47 -13.46 19.78
CA ALA A 468 -0.82 -13.44 19.09
C ALA A 468 -1.94 -13.26 20.13
N ARG A 469 -2.07 -12.04 20.67
CA ARG A 469 -3.07 -11.58 21.65
C ARG A 469 -3.18 -12.44 22.91
N VAL A 470 -2.90 -11.83 24.06
CA VAL A 470 -3.38 -12.35 25.34
C VAL A 470 -4.91 -12.40 25.26
N GLU A 471 -5.47 -13.61 25.22
CA GLU A 471 -6.86 -13.85 25.56
C GLU A 471 -7.09 -13.37 27.00
N PHE A 472 -8.00 -12.42 27.19
CA PHE A 472 -8.53 -12.16 28.53
C PHE A 472 -9.49 -13.29 28.87
N GLN A 473 -9.12 -14.12 29.85
CA GLN A 473 -10.08 -14.96 30.55
C GLN A 473 -10.94 -14.08 31.47
N ILE A 474 -12.25 -14.14 31.20
CA ILE A 474 -13.43 -13.76 32.00
C ILE A 474 -13.74 -12.27 32.11
#